data_AF-A0A838FHW3-F1
#
_entry.id   AF-A0A838FHW3-F1
#
_cell.length_a   1.000
_cell.length_b   1.000
_cell.length_c   1.000
_cell.angle_alpha   90.00
_cell.angle_beta   90.00
_cell.angle_gamma   90.00
#
_symmetry.space_group_name_H-M   'P 1'
#
loop_
_entity.id
_entity.type
_entity.pdbx_description
1 polymer ?
#
loop_
_entity_poly.entity_id
_entity_poly.type
_entity_poly.pdbx_seq_one_letter_code
_entity_poly.pdbx_strand_id
1 'polypeptide(L)' 'TRIFTLPDSVDGERINAEYVDGMLKITVPKKEEAKRKQPKQIDIS' A
#
# COMPACT_ATOMS: atom_id res chain seq x y z
N THR A 1 17.67 9.01 10.44
CA THR A 1 16.71 7.89 10.33
C THR A 1 15.42 8.40 9.73
N ARG A 2 14.88 7.72 8.71
CA ARG A 2 13.55 8.03 8.15
C ARG A 2 12.57 6.98 8.66
N ILE A 3 11.39 7.41 9.09
CA ILE A 3 10.36 6.54 9.67
C ILE A 3 9.05 6.89 8.97
N PHE A 4 8.29 5.86 8.58
CA PHE A 4 6.97 6.00 7.98
C PHE A 4 6.01 5.10 8.74
N THR A 5 4.82 5.61 9.03
CA THR A 5 3.74 4.81 9.62
C THR A 5 2.92 4.20 8.49
N LEU A 6 2.80 2.87 8.49
CA LEU A 6 2.00 2.15 7.50
C LEU A 6 0.60 1.86 8.06
N PRO A 7 -0.46 1.93 7.22
CA PRO A 7 -1.80 1.56 7.64
C PRO A 7 -1.99 0.04 7.71
N ASP A 8 -2.93 -0.44 8.52
CA ASP A 8 -3.21 -1.88 8.74
C ASP A 8 -3.63 -2.66 7.48
N SER A 9 -4.01 -1.93 6.42
CA SER A 9 -4.37 -2.48 5.12
C SER A 9 -3.16 -2.92 4.28
N VAL A 10 -1.94 -2.70 4.77
CA VAL A 10 -0.70 -3.15 4.14
C VAL A 10 -0.45 -4.63 4.45
N ASP A 11 0.04 -5.35 3.44
CA ASP A 11 0.55 -6.71 3.57
C ASP A 11 2.04 -6.67 3.95
N GLY A 12 2.31 -6.66 5.27
CA GLY A 12 3.64 -6.46 5.83
C GLY A 12 4.66 -7.55 5.47
N GLU A 13 4.19 -8.78 5.26
CA GLU A 13 5.04 -9.93 4.91
C GLU A 13 5.59 -9.83 3.48
N ARG A 14 4.96 -9.01 2.63
CA ARG A 14 5.31 -8.86 1.21
C ARG A 14 5.98 -7.51 0.89
N ILE A 15 6.41 -6.77 1.90
CA ILE A 15 7.19 -5.55 1.67
C ILE A 15 8.56 -5.94 1.08
N ASN A 16 8.94 -5.29 -0.02
CA ASN A 16 10.24 -5.46 -0.67
C ASN A 16 10.95 -4.11 -0.80
N ALA A 17 12.28 -4.11 -0.71
CA ALA A 17 13.11 -2.94 -0.92
C ALA A 17 14.28 -3.26 -1.85
N GLU A 18 14.51 -2.38 -2.82
CA GLU A 18 15.53 -2.53 -3.84
C GLU A 18 16.32 -1.22 -3.96
N TYR A 19 17.63 -1.33 -4.19
CA TYR A 19 18.49 -0.18 -4.43
C TYR A 19 18.98 -0.20 -5.87
N VAL A 20 18.49 0.74 -6.67
CA VAL A 20 18.74 0.81 -8.11
C VAL A 20 19.10 2.25 -8.46
N ASP A 21 20.19 2.44 -9.21
CA ASP A 21 20.66 3.74 -9.70
C ASP A 21 20.79 4.82 -8.61
N GLY A 22 21.28 4.43 -7.43
CA GLY A 22 21.45 5.34 -6.31
C GLY A 22 20.17 5.63 -5.51
N MET A 23 19.04 5.05 -5.89
CA MET A 23 17.74 5.29 -5.27
C MET A 23 17.21 4.05 -4.55
N LEU A 24 16.80 4.22 -3.28
CA LEU A 24 16.10 3.20 -2.52
C LEU A 24 14.62 3.21 -2.89
N LYS A 25 14.16 2.14 -3.53
CA LYS A 25 12.76 1.90 -3.89
C LYS A 25 12.16 0.89 -2.92
N ILE A 26 11.06 1.26 -2.27
CA ILE A 26 10.35 0.39 -1.32
C ILE A 26 8.95 0.11 -1.89
N THR A 27 8.63 -1.16 -2.11
CA THR A 27 7.34 -1.64 -2.57
C THR A 27 6.52 -2.10 -1.38
N VAL A 28 5.39 -1.45 -1.14
CA VAL A 28 4.49 -1.74 0.00
C VAL A 28 3.14 -2.21 -0.55
N PRO A 29 2.91 -3.53 -0.68
CA PRO A 29 1.66 -4.06 -1.22
C PRO A 29 0.50 -3.90 -0.23
N LYS A 30 -0.71 -3.75 -0.76
CA LYS A 30 -1.95 -3.78 0.02
C LYS A 30 -2.43 -5.22 0.16
N LYS A 31 -3.03 -5.56 1.30
CA LYS A 31 -3.74 -6.83 1.50
C LYS A 31 -4.83 -6.97 0.43
N GLU A 32 -5.02 -8.20 -0.06
CA GLU A 32 -6.06 -8.50 -1.07
C GLU A 32 -7.46 -8.09 -0.59
N GLU A 33 -7.72 -8.17 0.72
CA GLU A 33 -8.96 -7.73 1.37
C GLU A 33 -9.20 -6.21 1.24
N ALA A 34 -8.13 -5.41 1.18
CA ALA A 34 -8.22 -3.95 1.03
C ALA A 34 -8.50 -3.52 -0.41
N LYS A 35 -8.34 -4.41 -1.40
CA LYS A 35 -8.74 -4.16 -2.80
C LYS A 35 -10.26 -4.28 -3.01
N ARG A 36 -11.00 -4.81 -2.02
CA ARG A 36 -12.46 -4.99 -2.06
C ARG A 36 -13.21 -3.89 -1.29
N LYS A 37 -13.14 -2.64 -1.76
CA LYS A 37 -14.25 -1.71 -1.57
C LYS A 37 -14.66 -1.21 -2.94
N GLN A 38 -15.72 -1.83 -3.47
CA GLN A 38 -16.40 -1.34 -4.66
C GLN A 38 -16.72 0.15 -4.43
N PRO A 39 -16.50 1.04 -5.41
CA PRO A 39 -16.91 2.43 -5.26
C PRO A 39 -18.40 2.43 -4.87
N LYS A 40 -18.72 3.05 -3.73
CA LYS A 40 -20.11 3.24 -3.33
C LYS A 40 -20.72 4.20 -4.36
N GLN A 41 -21.59 3.70 -5.23
CA GLN A 41 -22.46 4.55 -6.02
C GLN A 41 -23.42 5.24 -5.05
N ILE A 42 -23.38 6.57 -5.03
CA ILE A 42 -24.35 7.38 -4.30
C ILE A 42 -25.33 7.87 -5.35
N ASP A 43 -26.55 7.34 -5.34
CA ASP A 43 -27.63 7.88 -6.17
C ASP A 43 -28.11 9.19 -5.54
N ILE A 44 -28.21 10.23 -6.37
CA ILE A 44 -28.78 11.54 -6.04
C ILE A 44 -30.22 11.52 -6.54
N SER A 45 -31.19 11.65 -5.64
CA SER A 45 -32.62 11.87 -5.95
C SER A 45 -32.96 13.35 -5.86
#